data_AF-A0A0G3B3W8-F1
#
_entry.id   AF-A0A0G3B3W8-F1
#
_cell.length_a   1.000
_cell.length_b   1.000
_cell.length_c   1.000
_cell.angle_alpha   90.00
_cell.angle_beta   90.00
_cell.angle_gamma   90.00
#
_symmetry.space_group_name_H-M   'P 1'
#
loop_
_entity.id
_entity.type
_entity.pdbx_description
1 polymer ?
#
loop_
_entity_poly.entity_id
_entity_poly.type
_entity_poly.pdbx_seq_one_letter_code
_entity_poly.pdbx_strand_id
1 'polypeptide(L)'
;MSGVYNQVRITMTALAAEFFTLDEVNRLKIIQDVIDRRLTTQMAAQQLGISDRQCRRLLARYREDGPLGMTSRRRGKSSNNQLPLGLAAYALNIIRERYNDFGPTLACEKLSEVHGVHLSKETVRKLMTQASLWVPRKQRAPKIQQPRYRRACAGELIQIDGCDHHWFENRGPKCTALVYVDDATSRLMQLLFVKSESTFTYFEATRGYIEKHGKPLALYSDKASVFRINNKNATGGDGDTQFGRAMHELNIQTICAETSAAKGRVERAHLTLQDRLVKELRLQGISSMEAANAFAEEFMNDYNRRFAKAPRQAFDVHRELDVDDDLDMVFNWREARKVSKSLTVQYDKVLYLIEDSEFSRRAIGKYIDVWHYPDGHKELRLNGVSLPYSTYDKLSEIDQGAIVDNKRLGRALEMAQLVQAERDNNRSQSVPSGDGPSRRRKAPTTKKSQRSLDQDDMFNALVKLQSRSEEIFGKKPI
;
A
#
# COMPACT_ATOMS: atom_id res chain seq x y z
N MET A 1 -54.61 -75.07 -11.74
CA MET A 1 -55.07 -73.95 -10.88
C MET A 1 -53.89 -73.56 -9.97
N SER A 2 -52.79 -72.92 -10.39
CA SER A 2 -52.60 -71.68 -11.18
C SER A 2 -53.47 -70.54 -10.67
N GLY A 3 -52.92 -69.72 -9.75
CA GLY A 3 -53.64 -68.66 -9.04
C GLY A 3 -52.72 -67.64 -8.33
N VAL A 4 -51.95 -66.89 -9.12
CA VAL A 4 -51.64 -65.45 -8.94
C VAL A 4 -51.07 -64.97 -7.59
N TYR A 5 -49.75 -65.09 -7.40
CA TYR A 5 -48.99 -64.10 -6.62
C TYR A 5 -48.56 -62.99 -7.58
N ASN A 6 -49.22 -61.84 -7.45
CA ASN A 6 -49.05 -60.68 -8.30
C ASN A 6 -47.66 -60.05 -8.06
N GLN A 7 -46.70 -60.42 -8.89
CA GLN A 7 -45.34 -59.89 -8.87
C GLN A 7 -45.35 -58.52 -9.57
N VAL A 8 -45.64 -57.45 -8.82
CA VAL A 8 -45.49 -56.08 -9.33
C VAL A 8 -43.99 -55.75 -9.40
N ARG A 9 -43.33 -56.23 -10.45
CA ARG A 9 -42.07 -55.68 -10.93
C ARG A 9 -42.40 -54.30 -11.52
N ILE A 10 -42.00 -53.24 -10.83
CA ILE A 10 -42.04 -51.89 -11.39
C ILE A 10 -40.97 -51.83 -12.49
N THR A 11 -41.37 -52.10 -13.73
CA THR A 11 -40.61 -51.65 -14.90
C THR A 11 -40.74 -50.13 -14.96
N MET A 12 -39.68 -49.40 -14.60
CA MET A 12 -39.58 -47.98 -14.91
C MET A 12 -39.51 -47.84 -16.43
N THR A 13 -40.63 -47.52 -17.06
CA THR A 13 -40.65 -47.08 -18.46
C THR A 13 -39.87 -45.76 -18.57
N ALA A 14 -39.19 -45.55 -19.70
CA ALA A 14 -38.31 -44.40 -19.96
C ALA A 14 -38.98 -43.03 -19.74
N LEU A 15 -40.32 -42.96 -19.73
CA LEU A 15 -41.10 -41.76 -19.43
C LEU A 15 -41.10 -41.35 -17.93
N ALA A 16 -40.83 -42.26 -17.00
CA ALA A 16 -40.76 -41.92 -15.56
C ALA A 16 -39.41 -41.30 -15.16
N ALA A 17 -38.37 -41.45 -15.99
CA ALA A 17 -37.03 -40.91 -15.73
C ALA A 17 -36.96 -39.38 -15.87
N GLU A 18 -37.94 -38.74 -16.54
CA GLU A 18 -38.02 -37.27 -16.65
C GLU A 18 -38.43 -36.58 -15.34
N PHE A 19 -38.94 -37.33 -14.35
CA PHE A 19 -39.55 -36.73 -13.14
C PHE A 19 -38.69 -36.82 -11.87
N PHE A 20 -37.59 -37.57 -11.86
CA PHE A 20 -36.76 -37.81 -10.66
C PHE A 20 -35.30 -37.45 -10.89
N THR A 21 -34.66 -36.78 -9.91
CA THR A 21 -33.21 -36.57 -9.95
C THR A 21 -32.46 -37.85 -9.57
N LEU A 22 -31.17 -37.96 -9.91
CA LEU A 22 -30.34 -39.12 -9.57
C LEU A 22 -30.35 -39.45 -8.07
N ASP A 23 -30.35 -38.41 -7.22
CA ASP A 23 -30.47 -38.53 -5.76
C ASP A 23 -31.85 -39.07 -5.32
N GLU A 24 -32.92 -38.66 -6.00
CA GLU A 24 -34.27 -39.16 -5.72
C GLU A 24 -34.46 -40.62 -6.18
N VAL A 25 -33.82 -41.02 -7.29
CA VAL A 25 -33.81 -42.40 -7.77
C VAL A 25 -33.04 -43.30 -6.79
N ASN A 26 -31.87 -42.86 -6.31
CA ASN A 26 -31.12 -43.59 -5.30
C ASN A 26 -31.91 -43.72 -3.99
N ARG A 27 -32.57 -42.63 -3.57
CA ARG A 27 -33.44 -42.62 -2.40
C ARG A 27 -34.64 -43.56 -2.54
N LEU A 28 -35.24 -43.63 -3.72
CA LEU A 28 -36.33 -44.56 -4.02
C LEU A 28 -35.89 -46.02 -3.85
N LYS A 29 -34.73 -46.37 -4.40
CA LYS A 29 -34.18 -47.73 -4.32
C LYS A 29 -33.93 -48.15 -2.87
N ILE A 30 -33.26 -47.30 -2.09
CA ILE A 30 -32.95 -47.59 -0.69
C ILE A 30 -34.23 -47.76 0.15
N ILE A 31 -35.26 -46.94 -0.11
CA ILE A 31 -36.55 -47.06 0.60
C ILE A 31 -37.31 -48.32 0.18
N GLN A 32 -37.25 -48.71 -1.11
CA GLN A 32 -37.82 -49.97 -1.59
C GLN A 32 -37.15 -51.18 -0.92
N ASP A 33 -35.82 -51.17 -0.79
CA ASP A 33 -35.08 -52.26 -0.12
C ASP A 33 -35.44 -52.40 1.37
N VAL A 34 -35.86 -51.31 2.03
CA VAL A 34 -36.41 -51.38 3.40
C VAL A 34 -37.82 -52.01 3.42
N ILE A 35 -38.64 -51.73 2.40
CA ILE A 35 -39.99 -52.30 2.27
C ILE A 35 -39.92 -53.79 1.96
N ASP A 36 -38.99 -54.18 1.10
CA ASP A 36 -38.69 -55.57 0.73
C ASP A 36 -37.97 -56.34 1.87
N ARG A 37 -37.80 -55.70 3.04
CA ARG A 37 -37.14 -56.24 4.25
C ARG A 37 -35.68 -56.65 4.04
N ARG A 38 -35.00 -56.08 3.04
CA ARG A 38 -33.58 -56.30 2.77
C ARG A 38 -32.68 -55.35 3.56
N LEU A 39 -33.21 -54.22 4.01
CA LEU A 39 -32.51 -53.23 4.83
C LEU A 39 -33.35 -52.81 6.04
N THR A 40 -32.68 -52.52 7.17
CA THR A 40 -33.33 -51.91 8.33
C THR A 40 -33.47 -50.40 8.15
N THR A 41 -34.45 -49.78 8.82
CA THR A 41 -34.67 -48.32 8.72
C THR A 41 -33.44 -47.51 9.15
N GLN A 42 -32.69 -48.03 10.14
CA GLN A 42 -31.48 -47.39 10.66
C GLN A 42 -30.34 -47.42 9.64
N MET A 43 -30.13 -48.55 8.96
CA MET A 43 -29.11 -48.66 7.91
C MET A 43 -29.46 -47.83 6.68
N ALA A 44 -30.74 -47.78 6.31
CA ALA A 44 -31.21 -46.91 5.23
C ALA A 44 -31.04 -45.42 5.55
N ALA A 45 -31.30 -45.02 6.79
CA ALA A 45 -31.08 -43.64 7.23
C ALA A 45 -29.60 -43.25 7.14
N GLN A 46 -28.69 -44.17 7.53
CA GLN A 46 -27.24 -43.98 7.43
C GLN A 46 -26.77 -43.88 5.98
N GLN A 47 -27.24 -44.76 5.09
CA GLN A 47 -26.89 -44.74 3.66
C GLN A 47 -27.40 -43.48 2.95
N LEU A 48 -28.55 -42.95 3.38
CA LEU A 48 -29.12 -41.71 2.85
C LEU A 48 -28.56 -40.44 3.51
N GLY A 49 -27.75 -40.56 4.55
CA GLY A 49 -27.21 -39.41 5.30
C GLY A 49 -28.30 -38.57 5.98
N ILE A 50 -29.43 -39.17 6.37
CA ILE A 50 -30.58 -38.50 7.01
C ILE A 50 -30.85 -39.08 8.40
N SER A 51 -31.63 -38.36 9.21
CA SER A 51 -32.09 -38.89 10.50
C SER A 51 -33.07 -40.05 10.31
N ASP A 52 -33.06 -41.00 11.24
CA ASP A 52 -34.00 -42.13 11.28
C ASP A 52 -35.47 -41.66 11.30
N ARG A 53 -35.77 -40.55 11.99
CA ARG A 53 -37.09 -39.89 11.95
C ARG A 53 -37.48 -39.45 10.54
N GLN A 54 -36.54 -38.87 9.79
CA GLN A 54 -36.78 -38.46 8.41
C GLN A 54 -36.92 -39.65 7.47
N CYS A 55 -36.16 -40.73 7.71
CA CYS A 55 -36.29 -41.99 6.97
C CYS A 55 -37.66 -42.63 7.18
N ARG A 56 -38.14 -42.74 8.43
CA ARG A 56 -39.50 -43.21 8.75
C ARG A 56 -40.59 -42.37 8.09
N ARG A 57 -40.40 -41.05 8.05
CA ARG A 57 -41.32 -40.13 7.36
C ARG A 57 -41.34 -40.35 5.85
N LEU A 58 -40.22 -40.70 5.23
CA LEU A 58 -40.16 -41.04 3.81
C LEU A 58 -40.82 -42.41 3.53
N LEU A 59 -40.61 -43.39 4.41
CA LEU A 59 -41.30 -44.69 4.35
C LEU A 59 -42.81 -44.55 4.45
N ALA A 60 -43.31 -43.72 5.37
CA ALA A 60 -44.74 -43.44 5.49
C ALA A 60 -45.30 -42.83 4.20
N ARG A 61 -44.62 -41.81 3.64
CA ARG A 61 -45.01 -41.20 2.36
C ARG A 61 -44.98 -42.17 1.20
N TYR A 62 -43.98 -43.04 1.13
CA TYR A 62 -43.90 -44.04 0.07
C TYR A 62 -45.06 -45.04 0.16
N ARG A 63 -45.52 -45.37 1.37
CA ARG A 63 -46.69 -46.25 1.57
C ARG A 63 -48.01 -45.57 1.19
N GLU A 64 -48.13 -44.26 1.38
CA GLU A 64 -49.33 -43.49 1.06
C GLU A 64 -49.41 -43.11 -0.42
N ASP A 65 -48.33 -42.55 -0.97
CA ASP A 65 -48.30 -41.87 -2.27
C ASP A 65 -47.47 -42.66 -3.33
N GLY A 66 -46.94 -43.83 -2.97
CA GLY A 66 -46.08 -44.64 -3.85
C GLY A 66 -44.76 -43.93 -4.26
N PRO A 67 -44.14 -44.35 -5.38
CA PRO A 67 -42.89 -43.75 -5.87
C PRO A 67 -42.96 -42.24 -6.12
N LEU A 68 -44.14 -41.71 -6.49
CA LEU A 68 -44.35 -40.28 -6.77
C LEU A 68 -44.25 -39.41 -5.50
N GLY A 69 -44.56 -39.96 -4.33
CA GLY A 69 -44.44 -39.29 -3.02
C GLY A 69 -43.00 -38.97 -2.58
N MET A 70 -42.00 -39.49 -3.32
CA MET A 70 -40.58 -39.29 -3.05
C MET A 70 -40.00 -38.04 -3.72
N THR A 71 -40.76 -37.43 -4.64
CA THR A 71 -40.40 -36.12 -5.19
C THR A 71 -40.47 -35.04 -4.11
N SER A 72 -39.58 -34.05 -4.20
CA SER A 72 -39.64 -32.90 -3.30
C SER A 72 -40.99 -32.16 -3.44
N ARG A 73 -41.77 -32.03 -2.36
CA ARG A 73 -43.02 -31.24 -2.33
C ARG A 73 -42.81 -29.72 -2.55
N ARG A 74 -41.55 -29.27 -2.68
CA ARG A 74 -41.18 -27.91 -3.10
C ARG A 74 -41.00 -27.78 -4.61
N ARG A 75 -40.95 -28.91 -5.34
CA ARG A 75 -40.85 -28.94 -6.80
C ARG A 75 -42.15 -28.36 -7.38
N GLY A 76 -42.02 -27.39 -8.28
CA GLY A 76 -43.16 -26.63 -8.82
C GLY A 76 -43.70 -25.49 -7.93
N LYS A 77 -43.20 -25.33 -6.70
CA LYS A 77 -43.56 -24.20 -5.83
C LYS A 77 -42.53 -23.08 -5.96
N SER A 78 -43.02 -21.84 -6.04
CA SER A 78 -42.17 -20.65 -5.97
C SER A 78 -41.36 -20.66 -4.67
N SER A 79 -40.10 -20.23 -4.75
CA SER A 79 -39.25 -20.13 -3.57
C SER A 79 -39.79 -19.02 -2.66
N ASN A 80 -39.76 -19.23 -1.34
CA ASN A 80 -40.10 -18.17 -0.38
C ASN A 80 -39.15 -16.95 -0.48
N ASN A 81 -37.99 -17.11 -1.14
CA ASN A 81 -37.02 -16.05 -1.39
C ASN A 81 -37.11 -15.50 -2.83
N GLN A 82 -38.12 -15.89 -3.59
CA GLN A 82 -38.34 -15.39 -4.94
C GLN A 82 -38.82 -13.94 -4.86
N LEU A 83 -38.14 -13.05 -5.57
CA LEU A 83 -38.58 -11.66 -5.69
C LEU A 83 -40.01 -11.62 -6.24
N PRO A 84 -40.82 -10.63 -5.84
CA PRO A 84 -42.12 -10.38 -6.43
C PRO A 84 -42.03 -10.39 -7.96
N LEU A 85 -43.02 -11.02 -8.61
CA LEU A 85 -43.12 -11.08 -10.07
C LEU A 85 -43.05 -9.65 -10.64
N GLY A 86 -42.13 -9.43 -11.59
CA GLY A 86 -41.94 -8.14 -12.27
C GLY A 86 -40.91 -7.19 -11.62
N LEU A 87 -40.63 -7.30 -10.32
CA LEU A 87 -39.69 -6.37 -9.63
C LEU A 87 -38.26 -6.48 -10.18
N ALA A 88 -37.81 -7.71 -10.48
CA ALA A 88 -36.49 -7.95 -11.04
C ALA A 88 -36.34 -7.37 -12.46
N ALA A 89 -37.38 -7.50 -13.28
CA ALA A 89 -37.41 -6.95 -14.64
C ALA A 89 -37.45 -5.42 -14.61
N TYR A 90 -38.25 -4.84 -13.71
CA TYR A 90 -38.34 -3.40 -13.50
C TYR A 90 -37.00 -2.79 -13.09
N ALA A 91 -36.34 -3.36 -12.08
CA ALA A 91 -35.01 -2.92 -11.64
C ALA A 91 -33.97 -3.01 -12.77
N LEU A 92 -34.02 -4.08 -13.57
CA LEU A 92 -33.07 -4.30 -14.66
C LEU A 92 -33.27 -3.33 -15.83
N ASN A 93 -34.50 -2.96 -16.14
CA ASN A 93 -34.81 -1.93 -17.15
C ASN A 93 -34.25 -0.57 -16.72
N ILE A 94 -34.45 -0.16 -15.47
CA ILE A 94 -33.88 1.09 -14.94
C ILE A 94 -32.35 1.08 -15.05
N ILE A 95 -31.70 -0.02 -14.67
CA ILE A 95 -30.24 -0.13 -14.78
C ILE A 95 -29.79 0.00 -16.24
N ARG A 96 -30.47 -0.66 -17.18
CA ARG A 96 -30.14 -0.58 -18.61
C ARG A 96 -30.28 0.82 -19.18
N GLU A 97 -31.36 1.51 -18.84
CA GLU A 97 -31.70 2.81 -19.42
C GLU A 97 -30.91 3.96 -18.80
N ARG A 98 -30.60 3.90 -17.50
CA ARG A 98 -30.07 5.05 -16.75
C ARG A 98 -28.72 4.83 -16.08
N TYR A 99 -28.29 3.58 -15.87
CA TYR A 99 -27.13 3.24 -15.05
C TYR A 99 -26.24 2.15 -15.70
N ASN A 100 -26.07 2.21 -17.02
CA ASN A 100 -25.37 1.18 -17.79
C ASN A 100 -23.86 1.06 -17.46
N ASP A 101 -23.27 2.12 -16.90
CA ASP A 101 -21.88 2.28 -16.54
C ASP A 101 -21.61 2.07 -15.03
N PHE A 102 -22.66 1.85 -14.23
CA PHE A 102 -22.53 1.78 -12.78
C PHE A 102 -22.10 0.40 -12.30
N GLY A 103 -21.34 0.36 -11.21
CA GLY A 103 -21.07 -0.88 -10.49
C GLY A 103 -22.28 -1.36 -9.67
N PRO A 104 -22.38 -2.65 -9.32
CA PRO A 104 -23.55 -3.21 -8.61
C PRO A 104 -23.86 -2.55 -7.26
N THR A 105 -22.85 -2.00 -6.58
CA THR A 105 -23.04 -1.25 -5.32
C THR A 105 -23.74 0.08 -5.59
N LEU A 106 -23.21 0.88 -6.52
CA LEU A 106 -23.75 2.20 -6.83
C LEU A 106 -25.13 2.11 -7.51
N ALA A 107 -25.33 1.12 -8.38
CA ALA A 107 -26.63 0.84 -8.97
C ALA A 107 -27.67 0.49 -7.89
N CYS A 108 -27.29 -0.28 -6.86
CA CYS A 108 -28.16 -0.60 -5.74
C CYS A 108 -28.55 0.63 -4.92
N GLU A 109 -27.59 1.51 -4.63
CA GLU A 109 -27.82 2.78 -3.94
C GLU A 109 -28.80 3.67 -4.73
N LYS A 110 -28.58 3.84 -6.04
CA LYS A 110 -29.42 4.70 -6.88
C LYS A 110 -30.79 4.11 -7.21
N LEU A 111 -30.92 2.79 -7.24
CA LEU A 111 -32.23 2.14 -7.28
C LEU A 111 -33.05 2.43 -6.03
N SER A 112 -32.42 2.44 -4.86
CA SER A 112 -33.06 2.74 -3.58
C SER A 112 -33.40 4.23 -3.43
N GLU A 113 -32.44 5.12 -3.69
CA GLU A 113 -32.56 6.57 -3.45
C GLU A 113 -33.48 7.27 -4.46
N VAL A 114 -33.41 6.90 -5.73
CA VAL A 114 -34.10 7.63 -6.81
C VAL A 114 -35.39 6.95 -7.25
N HIS A 115 -35.42 5.61 -7.22
CA HIS A 115 -36.52 4.82 -7.78
C HIS A 115 -37.33 4.07 -6.72
N GLY A 116 -36.97 4.19 -5.44
CA GLY A 116 -37.66 3.52 -4.33
C GLY A 116 -37.58 1.99 -4.38
N VAL A 117 -36.66 1.43 -5.17
CA VAL A 117 -36.50 -0.01 -5.37
C VAL A 117 -35.46 -0.54 -4.39
N HIS A 118 -35.93 -1.14 -3.29
CA HIS A 118 -35.08 -1.71 -2.26
C HIS A 118 -34.74 -3.18 -2.57
N LEU A 119 -33.56 -3.40 -3.16
CA LEU A 119 -32.99 -4.72 -3.38
C LEU A 119 -31.67 -4.85 -2.61
N SER A 120 -31.29 -6.08 -2.24
CA SER A 120 -29.95 -6.30 -1.70
C SER A 120 -28.89 -6.18 -2.80
N LYS A 121 -27.71 -5.68 -2.43
CA LYS A 121 -26.56 -5.57 -3.34
C LYS A 121 -26.26 -6.86 -4.10
N GLU A 122 -26.34 -8.00 -3.42
CA GLU A 122 -26.06 -9.31 -4.03
C GLU A 122 -27.11 -9.70 -5.09
N THR A 123 -28.37 -9.32 -4.88
CA THR A 123 -29.44 -9.51 -5.87
C THR A 123 -29.20 -8.65 -7.10
N VAL A 124 -28.86 -7.37 -6.92
CA VAL A 124 -28.52 -6.45 -8.04
C VAL A 124 -27.31 -6.98 -8.81
N ARG A 125 -26.26 -7.43 -8.11
CA ARG A 125 -25.09 -8.05 -8.73
C ARG A 125 -25.43 -9.27 -9.58
N LYS A 126 -26.29 -10.17 -9.09
CA LYS A 126 -26.74 -11.35 -9.84
C LYS A 126 -27.53 -10.96 -11.10
N LEU A 127 -28.46 -10.02 -10.96
CA LEU A 127 -29.27 -9.50 -12.07
C LEU A 127 -28.40 -8.86 -13.16
N MET A 128 -27.46 -7.99 -12.78
CA MET A 128 -26.53 -7.36 -13.73
C MET A 128 -25.60 -8.39 -14.39
N THR A 129 -25.19 -9.44 -13.67
CA THR A 129 -24.36 -10.52 -14.23
C THR A 129 -25.16 -11.34 -15.25
N GLN A 130 -26.39 -11.72 -14.93
CA GLN A 130 -27.28 -12.47 -15.84
C GLN A 130 -27.63 -11.68 -17.10
N ALA A 131 -27.82 -10.36 -16.97
CA ALA A 131 -28.09 -9.47 -18.09
C ALA A 131 -26.83 -9.01 -18.85
N SER A 132 -25.65 -9.56 -18.53
CA SER A 132 -24.36 -9.18 -19.13
C SER A 132 -23.98 -7.69 -18.98
N LEU A 133 -24.59 -6.99 -18.04
CA LEU A 133 -24.27 -5.59 -17.70
C LEU A 133 -23.08 -5.48 -16.74
N TRP A 134 -22.71 -6.58 -16.08
CA TRP A 134 -21.57 -6.62 -15.18
C TRP A 134 -20.85 -7.96 -15.26
N VAL A 135 -19.55 -7.94 -15.59
CA VAL A 135 -18.71 -9.14 -15.59
C VAL A 135 -17.94 -9.27 -14.27
N PRO A 136 -18.18 -10.33 -13.48
CA PRO A 136 -17.42 -10.62 -12.27
C PRO A 136 -15.91 -10.67 -12.55
N ARG A 137 -15.11 -10.14 -11.62
CA ARG A 137 -13.64 -10.05 -11.78
C ARG A 137 -12.98 -11.39 -12.12
N LYS A 138 -13.48 -12.50 -11.56
CA LYS A 138 -12.98 -13.86 -11.83
C LYS A 138 -13.26 -14.37 -13.26
N GLN A 139 -14.21 -13.77 -13.96
CA GLN A 139 -14.62 -14.15 -15.33
C GLN A 139 -14.07 -13.19 -16.39
N ARG A 140 -13.38 -12.12 -15.98
CA ARG A 140 -12.69 -11.24 -16.93
C ARG A 140 -11.50 -11.98 -17.51
N ALA A 141 -11.34 -11.95 -18.83
CA ALA A 141 -10.18 -12.55 -19.48
C ALA A 141 -8.89 -11.97 -18.87
N PRO A 142 -7.92 -12.81 -18.50
CA PRO A 142 -6.64 -12.33 -18.01
C PRO A 142 -5.99 -11.46 -19.10
N LYS A 143 -5.54 -10.26 -18.74
CA LYS A 143 -4.70 -9.47 -19.64
C LYS A 143 -3.39 -10.23 -19.82
N ILE A 144 -3.21 -10.87 -20.97
CA ILE A 144 -1.96 -11.51 -21.35
C ILE A 144 -0.97 -10.37 -21.67
N GLN A 145 0.00 -10.16 -20.80
CA GLN A 145 1.09 -9.23 -21.08
C GLN A 145 2.18 -9.96 -21.87
N GLN A 146 2.50 -9.47 -23.06
CA GLN A 146 3.56 -10.05 -23.88
C GLN A 146 4.94 -9.57 -23.39
N PRO A 147 5.96 -10.45 -23.41
CA PRO A 147 7.32 -10.06 -23.06
C PRO A 147 7.83 -8.96 -24.01
N ARG A 148 8.44 -7.91 -23.45
CA ARG A 148 9.18 -6.90 -24.22
C ARG A 148 10.61 -7.38 -24.49
N TYR A 149 11.14 -7.07 -25.67
CA TYR A 149 12.56 -7.20 -25.97
C TYR A 149 13.41 -6.27 -25.10
N ARG A 150 14.63 -6.71 -24.81
CA ARG A 150 15.64 -5.87 -24.15
C ARG A 150 16.01 -4.68 -25.04
N ARG A 151 16.42 -3.60 -24.39
CA ARG A 151 17.23 -2.54 -24.99
C ARG A 151 18.51 -3.11 -25.63
N ALA A 152 19.05 -2.38 -26.59
CA ALA A 152 20.15 -2.86 -27.42
C ALA A 152 21.51 -2.68 -26.72
N CYS A 153 21.71 -1.50 -26.14
CA CYS A 153 22.96 -1.05 -25.52
C CYS A 153 22.81 -0.91 -24.00
N ALA A 154 23.92 -1.04 -23.27
CA ALA A 154 23.97 -0.74 -21.85
C ALA A 154 23.75 0.76 -21.61
N GLY A 155 22.97 1.13 -20.59
CA GLY A 155 22.67 2.53 -20.26
C GLY A 155 21.46 3.13 -20.98
N GLU A 156 20.83 2.41 -21.92
CA GLU A 156 19.64 2.91 -22.64
C GLU A 156 18.42 3.01 -21.73
N LEU A 157 18.29 2.07 -20.80
CA LEU A 157 17.17 2.01 -19.87
C LEU A 157 17.58 1.30 -18.59
N ILE A 158 17.57 2.03 -17.49
CA ILE A 158 17.89 1.51 -16.17
C ILE A 158 16.61 1.39 -15.38
N GLN A 159 16.25 0.17 -14.98
CA GLN A 159 15.09 -0.08 -14.14
C GLN A 159 15.46 0.18 -12.68
N ILE A 160 14.71 1.07 -12.03
CA ILE A 160 14.89 1.42 -10.62
C ILE A 160 13.69 0.95 -9.81
N ASP A 161 13.96 0.36 -8.65
CA ASP A 161 12.94 -0.10 -7.74
C ASP A 161 13.47 -0.24 -6.31
N GLY A 162 12.58 -0.07 -5.34
CA GLY A 162 12.85 -0.35 -3.94
C GLY A 162 12.37 -1.74 -3.55
N CYS A 163 13.18 -2.44 -2.76
CA CYS A 163 12.90 -3.78 -2.28
C CYS A 163 12.93 -3.83 -0.74
N ASP A 164 11.75 -3.69 -0.12
CA ASP A 164 11.58 -3.80 1.33
C ASP A 164 11.61 -5.26 1.77
N HIS A 165 12.63 -5.63 2.56
CA HIS A 165 12.86 -7.02 2.95
C HIS A 165 13.61 -7.15 4.28
N HIS A 166 13.56 -8.34 4.89
CA HIS A 166 14.36 -8.68 6.07
C HIS A 166 15.79 -9.06 5.66
N TRP A 167 16.53 -8.10 5.10
CA TRP A 167 17.87 -8.31 4.55
C TRP A 167 18.88 -8.89 5.56
N PHE A 168 18.72 -8.54 6.83
CA PHE A 168 19.55 -9.02 7.93
C PHE A 168 18.90 -10.15 8.75
N GLU A 169 17.78 -10.71 8.30
CA GLU A 169 16.99 -11.70 9.04
C GLU A 169 16.67 -11.20 10.48
N ASN A 170 17.21 -11.88 11.50
CA ASN A 170 17.07 -11.53 12.91
C ASN A 170 18.26 -10.74 13.47
N ARG A 171 19.30 -10.48 12.65
CA ARG A 171 20.55 -9.82 13.08
C ARG A 171 20.43 -8.29 13.12
N GLY A 172 19.50 -7.72 12.37
CA GLY A 172 19.34 -6.28 12.22
C GLY A 172 17.91 -5.86 11.87
N PRO A 173 17.60 -4.56 11.93
CA PRO A 173 16.28 -4.04 11.61
C PRO A 173 15.95 -4.23 10.13
N LYS A 174 14.65 -4.33 9.82
CA LYS A 174 14.17 -4.33 8.44
C LYS A 174 14.54 -3.02 7.74
N CYS A 175 14.95 -3.12 6.48
CA CYS A 175 15.30 -1.98 5.64
C CYS A 175 14.89 -2.22 4.18
N THR A 176 15.04 -1.20 3.35
CA THR A 176 14.78 -1.24 1.92
C THR A 176 16.08 -1.20 1.14
N ALA A 177 16.25 -2.07 0.14
CA ALA A 177 17.34 -1.98 -0.81
C ALA A 177 16.85 -1.27 -2.08
N LEU A 178 17.49 -0.17 -2.47
CA LEU A 178 17.28 0.49 -3.75
C LEU A 178 18.14 -0.21 -4.79
N VAL A 179 17.52 -0.68 -5.88
CA VAL A 179 18.15 -1.55 -6.87
C VAL A 179 18.04 -0.91 -8.25
N TYR A 180 19.18 -0.81 -8.95
CA TYR A 180 19.26 -0.31 -10.32
C TYR A 180 19.72 -1.45 -11.22
N VAL A 181 18.91 -1.78 -12.22
CA VAL A 181 19.15 -2.90 -13.13
C VAL A 181 19.15 -2.40 -14.57
N ASP A 182 20.24 -2.64 -15.29
CA ASP A 182 20.30 -2.33 -16.71
C ASP A 182 19.45 -3.32 -17.53
N ASP A 183 18.54 -2.80 -18.37
CA ASP A 183 17.59 -3.63 -19.12
C ASP A 183 18.26 -4.51 -20.19
N ALA A 184 19.33 -3.99 -20.82
CA ALA A 184 20.05 -4.68 -21.89
C ALA A 184 20.86 -5.86 -21.34
N THR A 185 21.60 -5.63 -20.27
CA THR A 185 22.57 -6.60 -19.71
C THR A 185 22.03 -7.38 -18.53
N SER A 186 21.01 -6.88 -17.82
CA SER A 186 20.57 -7.40 -16.51
C SER A 186 21.62 -7.29 -15.41
N ARG A 187 22.61 -6.42 -15.58
CA ARG A 187 23.58 -6.08 -14.53
C ARG A 187 22.90 -5.29 -13.41
N LEU A 188 23.27 -5.59 -12.16
CA LEU A 188 23.10 -4.69 -11.05
C LEU A 188 24.11 -3.56 -11.21
N MET A 189 23.61 -2.35 -11.33
CA MET A 189 24.42 -1.15 -11.56
C MET A 189 24.62 -0.37 -10.28
N GLN A 190 23.62 -0.38 -9.39
CA GLN A 190 23.68 0.24 -8.08
C GLN A 190 22.79 -0.54 -7.10
N LEU A 191 23.28 -0.63 -5.86
CA LEU A 191 22.59 -1.22 -4.73
C LEU A 191 22.84 -0.34 -3.50
N LEU A 192 21.78 0.14 -2.86
CA LEU A 192 21.89 0.97 -1.65
C LEU A 192 20.83 0.57 -0.63
N PHE A 193 21.26 0.18 0.57
CA PHE A 193 20.39 -0.12 1.71
C PHE A 193 20.06 1.15 2.48
N VAL A 194 18.77 1.40 2.65
CA VAL A 194 18.22 2.59 3.32
C VAL A 194 17.09 2.21 4.26
N LYS A 195 16.83 3.04 5.27
CA LYS A 195 15.76 2.79 6.25
C LYS A 195 14.38 2.68 5.62
N SER A 196 14.11 3.52 4.60
CA SER A 196 12.85 3.57 3.86
C SER A 196 13.02 4.39 2.59
N GLU A 197 12.19 4.13 1.58
CA GLU A 197 12.18 4.91 0.35
C GLU A 197 11.75 6.36 0.57
N SER A 198 12.57 7.28 0.06
CA SER A 198 12.33 8.71 0.03
C SER A 198 13.01 9.35 -1.18
N THR A 199 12.63 10.57 -1.54
CA THR A 199 13.31 11.32 -2.61
C THR A 199 14.80 11.45 -2.34
N PHE A 200 15.22 11.74 -1.10
CA PHE A 200 16.64 11.87 -0.76
C PHE A 200 17.39 10.55 -0.90
N THR A 201 16.80 9.42 -0.50
CA THR A 201 17.46 8.11 -0.68
C THR A 201 17.64 7.75 -2.15
N TYR A 202 16.68 8.14 -3.01
CA TYR A 202 16.85 7.95 -4.46
C TYR A 202 17.85 8.93 -5.07
N PHE A 203 17.99 10.15 -4.53
CA PHE A 203 19.07 11.06 -4.93
C PHE A 203 20.44 10.48 -4.58
N GLU A 204 20.61 9.98 -3.36
CA GLU A 204 21.85 9.34 -2.93
C GLU A 204 22.18 8.11 -3.79
N ALA A 205 21.21 7.23 -4.02
CA ALA A 205 21.40 6.07 -4.89
C ALA A 205 21.73 6.48 -6.34
N THR A 206 21.04 7.48 -6.88
CA THR A 206 21.28 7.94 -8.26
C THR A 206 22.62 8.66 -8.39
N ARG A 207 23.05 9.42 -7.38
CA ARG A 207 24.40 9.98 -7.33
C ARG A 207 25.45 8.89 -7.44
N GLY A 208 25.39 7.88 -6.55
CA GLY A 208 26.35 6.78 -6.57
C GLY A 208 26.33 5.98 -7.89
N TYR A 209 25.17 5.90 -8.55
CA TYR A 209 25.08 5.35 -9.90
C TYR A 209 25.83 6.21 -10.92
N ILE A 210 25.53 7.51 -10.97
CA ILE A 210 26.06 8.42 -12.01
C ILE A 210 27.56 8.62 -11.84
N GLU A 211 28.05 8.73 -10.62
CA GLU A 211 29.49 8.86 -10.35
C GLU A 211 30.28 7.63 -10.83
N LYS A 212 29.67 6.44 -10.83
CA LYS A 212 30.33 5.19 -11.26
C LYS A 212 30.19 4.91 -12.76
N HIS A 213 29.02 5.20 -13.34
CA HIS A 213 28.68 4.76 -14.70
C HIS A 213 28.39 5.90 -15.68
N GLY A 214 28.20 7.12 -15.19
CA GLY A 214 27.70 8.26 -15.98
C GLY A 214 26.17 8.33 -16.07
N LYS A 215 25.68 9.31 -16.82
CA LYS A 215 24.26 9.61 -17.04
C LYS A 215 23.65 8.60 -18.03
N PRO A 216 22.65 7.80 -17.64
CA PRO A 216 21.95 6.93 -18.59
C PRO A 216 21.06 7.76 -19.52
N LEU A 217 20.51 7.12 -20.56
CA LEU A 217 19.50 7.77 -21.40
C LEU A 217 18.15 7.88 -20.67
N ALA A 218 17.75 6.82 -19.97
CA ALA A 218 16.47 6.78 -19.29
C ALA A 218 16.46 5.93 -18.01
N LEU A 219 15.67 6.39 -17.03
CA LEU A 219 15.30 5.64 -15.83
C LEU A 219 13.86 5.15 -15.94
N TYR A 220 13.64 3.89 -15.58
CA TYR A 220 12.34 3.24 -15.61
C TYR A 220 11.88 2.88 -14.18
N SER A 221 10.86 3.58 -13.70
CA SER A 221 10.37 3.45 -12.32
C SER A 221 8.87 3.09 -12.26
N ASP A 222 8.37 2.81 -11.06
CA ASP A 222 6.93 2.57 -10.85
C ASP A 222 6.24 3.90 -10.57
N LYS A 223 4.91 3.94 -10.58
CA LYS A 223 4.11 5.12 -10.22
C LYS A 223 4.10 5.40 -8.71
N ALA A 224 5.21 5.18 -8.02
CA ALA A 224 5.38 5.62 -6.64
C ALA A 224 5.37 7.16 -6.58
N SER A 225 4.93 7.73 -5.46
CA SER A 225 4.80 9.18 -5.28
C SER A 225 6.11 9.95 -5.41
N VAL A 226 7.26 9.27 -5.26
CA VAL A 226 8.59 9.84 -5.49
C VAL A 226 8.80 10.17 -6.97
N PHE A 227 8.24 9.37 -7.87
CA PHE A 227 8.44 9.48 -9.32
C PHE A 227 7.29 10.17 -10.04
N ARG A 228 6.08 10.12 -9.46
CA ARG A 228 4.89 10.72 -10.07
C ARG A 228 4.02 11.47 -9.06
N ILE A 229 3.60 12.68 -9.43
CA ILE A 229 2.56 13.41 -8.69
C ILE A 229 1.20 12.75 -8.99
N ASN A 230 0.57 12.15 -7.97
CA ASN A 230 -0.73 11.51 -8.10
C ASN A 230 -1.91 12.51 -8.18
N ASN A 231 -1.67 13.78 -7.90
CA ASN A 231 -2.69 14.82 -7.84
C ASN A 231 -2.37 15.97 -8.79
N LYS A 232 -3.14 16.12 -9.89
CA LYS A 232 -2.92 17.14 -10.92
C LYS A 232 -3.09 18.59 -10.44
N ASN A 233 -3.63 18.79 -9.24
CA ASN A 233 -3.92 20.10 -8.64
C ASN A 233 -2.99 20.43 -7.45
N ALA A 234 -1.77 19.89 -7.40
CA ALA A 234 -0.81 20.21 -6.34
C ALA A 234 -0.45 21.71 -6.40
N THR A 235 -0.69 22.43 -5.30
CA THR A 235 -0.74 23.90 -5.23
C THR A 235 0.66 24.55 -5.11
N GLY A 236 1.63 24.08 -5.89
CA GLY A 236 2.97 24.68 -5.95
C GLY A 236 3.99 23.81 -6.69
N GLY A 237 4.47 24.31 -7.83
CA GLY A 237 5.51 23.69 -8.67
C GLY A 237 4.97 23.03 -9.94
N ASP A 238 5.77 23.05 -11.01
CA ASP A 238 5.48 22.76 -12.44
C ASP A 238 4.94 21.35 -12.79
N GLY A 239 4.23 20.67 -11.89
CA GLY A 239 3.63 19.37 -12.16
C GLY A 239 4.61 18.18 -12.16
N ASP A 240 5.91 18.44 -11.99
CA ASP A 240 6.96 17.43 -11.90
C ASP A 240 7.39 17.13 -10.46
N THR A 241 7.71 15.86 -10.20
CA THR A 241 8.28 15.46 -8.90
C THR A 241 9.67 16.04 -8.73
N GLN A 242 10.13 16.21 -7.50
CA GLN A 242 11.52 16.64 -7.20
C GLN A 242 12.56 15.70 -7.82
N PHE A 243 12.24 14.41 -7.90
CA PHE A 243 13.08 13.44 -8.61
C PHE A 243 13.06 13.68 -10.12
N GLY A 244 11.87 13.88 -10.71
CA GLY A 244 11.72 14.21 -12.13
C GLY A 244 12.48 15.48 -12.52
N ARG A 245 12.38 16.54 -11.72
CA ARG A 245 13.15 17.79 -11.86
C ARG A 245 14.66 17.50 -11.94
N ALA A 246 15.20 16.80 -10.96
CA ALA A 246 16.62 16.49 -10.91
C ALA A 246 17.09 15.69 -12.14
N MET A 247 16.29 14.70 -12.58
CA MET A 247 16.60 13.92 -13.77
C MET A 247 16.53 14.76 -15.05
N HIS A 248 15.57 15.69 -15.15
CA HIS A 248 15.46 16.60 -16.28
C HIS A 248 16.66 17.55 -16.36
N GLU A 249 17.12 18.10 -15.23
CA GLU A 249 18.33 18.93 -15.16
C GLU A 249 19.56 18.18 -15.68
N LEU A 250 19.66 16.87 -15.40
CA LEU A 250 20.73 15.99 -15.91
C LEU A 250 20.47 15.44 -17.32
N ASN A 251 19.42 15.90 -18.01
CA ASN A 251 19.00 15.37 -19.31
C ASN A 251 18.76 13.84 -19.33
N ILE A 252 18.27 13.26 -18.23
CA ILE A 252 17.92 11.84 -18.09
C ILE A 252 16.40 11.71 -18.22
N GLN A 253 15.93 10.90 -19.16
CA GLN A 253 14.50 10.69 -19.35
C GLN A 253 13.92 9.83 -18.22
N THR A 254 12.83 10.29 -17.58
CA THR A 254 12.10 9.46 -16.60
C THR A 254 10.87 8.83 -17.23
N ILE A 255 10.76 7.51 -17.11
CA ILE A 255 9.66 6.73 -17.67
C ILE A 255 8.99 5.98 -16.52
N CYS A 256 7.71 6.26 -16.28
CA CYS A 256 6.91 5.53 -15.29
C CYS A 256 6.17 4.36 -15.94
N ALA A 257 6.25 3.18 -15.34
CA ALA A 257 5.50 2.01 -15.78
C ALA A 257 3.99 2.26 -15.74
N GLU A 258 3.27 2.00 -16.83
CA GLU A 258 1.81 2.13 -16.82
C GLU A 258 1.12 1.03 -16.00
N THR A 259 1.77 -0.14 -15.93
CA THR A 259 1.31 -1.34 -15.23
C THR A 259 2.49 -1.99 -14.50
N SER A 260 2.26 -2.52 -13.30
CA SER A 260 3.27 -3.21 -12.48
C SER A 260 4.02 -4.33 -13.24
N ALA A 261 3.30 -5.13 -14.03
CA ALA A 261 3.88 -6.26 -14.78
C ALA A 261 4.85 -5.86 -15.92
N ALA A 262 5.03 -4.57 -16.23
CA ALA A 262 6.04 -4.11 -17.18
C ALA A 262 7.48 -4.12 -16.61
N LYS A 263 7.64 -4.34 -15.30
CA LYS A 263 8.92 -4.34 -14.55
C LYS A 263 9.56 -5.73 -14.35
N GLY A 264 9.22 -6.73 -15.16
CA GLY A 264 9.63 -8.11 -14.93
C GLY A 264 11.15 -8.42 -14.96
N ARG A 265 12.06 -7.42 -15.13
CA ARG A 265 13.52 -7.62 -14.98
C ARG A 265 13.96 -7.30 -13.54
N VAL A 266 13.64 -6.11 -13.05
CA VAL A 266 13.96 -5.73 -11.66
C VAL A 266 13.25 -6.64 -10.65
N GLU A 267 12.01 -7.06 -10.92
CA GLU A 267 11.32 -8.05 -10.08
C GLU A 267 12.05 -9.41 -10.02
N ARG A 268 12.64 -9.87 -11.12
CA ARG A 268 13.45 -11.10 -11.12
C ARG A 268 14.78 -10.91 -10.41
N ALA A 269 15.39 -9.74 -10.52
CA ALA A 269 16.56 -9.40 -9.73
C ALA A 269 16.19 -9.44 -8.24
N HIS A 270 15.06 -8.85 -7.82
CA HIS A 270 14.59 -8.88 -6.44
C HIS A 270 14.46 -10.30 -5.89
N LEU A 271 13.84 -11.23 -6.63
CA LEU A 271 13.74 -12.63 -6.20
C LEU A 271 15.12 -13.26 -5.97
N THR A 272 16.08 -12.95 -6.85
CA THR A 272 17.44 -13.46 -6.73
C THR A 272 18.18 -12.83 -5.55
N LEU A 273 18.00 -11.54 -5.33
CA LEU A 273 18.56 -10.80 -4.20
C LEU A 273 18.00 -11.32 -2.88
N GLN A 274 16.68 -11.39 -2.74
CA GLN A 274 16.01 -11.86 -1.52
C GLN A 274 16.46 -13.26 -1.10
N ASP A 275 16.81 -14.13 -2.05
CA ASP A 275 17.37 -15.43 -1.72
C ASP A 275 18.88 -15.39 -1.43
N ARG A 276 19.69 -14.82 -2.34
CA ARG A 276 21.16 -14.92 -2.28
C ARG A 276 21.79 -13.86 -1.41
N LEU A 277 21.42 -12.60 -1.57
CA LEU A 277 22.02 -11.48 -0.84
C LEU A 277 21.82 -11.64 0.67
N VAL A 278 20.65 -12.10 1.10
CA VAL A 278 20.38 -12.40 2.52
C VAL A 278 21.37 -13.43 3.08
N LYS A 279 21.67 -14.48 2.30
CA LYS A 279 22.61 -15.53 2.68
C LYS A 279 24.06 -15.05 2.66
N GLU A 280 24.46 -14.28 1.65
CA GLU A 280 25.81 -13.70 1.57
C GLU A 280 26.07 -12.74 2.73
N LEU A 281 25.12 -11.85 3.05
CA LEU A 281 25.19 -10.99 4.22
C LEU A 281 25.31 -11.80 5.52
N ARG A 282 24.69 -12.99 5.59
CA ARG A 282 24.82 -13.91 6.74
C ARG A 282 26.21 -14.52 6.84
N LEU A 283 26.78 -14.97 5.73
CA LEU A 283 28.12 -15.55 5.69
C LEU A 283 29.18 -14.53 6.10
N GLN A 284 29.00 -13.26 5.74
CA GLN A 284 29.88 -12.15 6.12
C GLN A 284 29.59 -11.58 7.52
N GLY A 285 28.58 -12.09 8.24
CA GLY A 285 28.22 -11.60 9.58
C GLY A 285 27.65 -10.18 9.59
N ILE A 286 27.20 -9.63 8.46
CA ILE A 286 26.75 -8.24 8.33
C ILE A 286 25.35 -8.06 8.93
N SER A 287 25.17 -7.06 9.80
CA SER A 287 23.90 -6.81 10.50
C SER A 287 23.40 -5.37 10.45
N SER A 288 24.12 -4.47 9.77
CA SER A 288 23.77 -3.06 9.63
C SER A 288 23.74 -2.62 8.17
N MET A 289 23.01 -1.54 7.88
CA MET A 289 22.92 -0.98 6.52
C MET A 289 24.26 -0.42 6.08
N GLU A 290 25.01 0.21 6.99
CA GLU A 290 26.33 0.78 6.73
C GLU A 290 27.30 -0.31 6.27
N ALA A 291 27.36 -1.44 6.98
CA ALA A 291 28.20 -2.57 6.61
C ALA A 291 27.71 -3.26 5.31
N ALA A 292 26.39 -3.32 5.09
CA ALA A 292 25.83 -3.86 3.86
C ALA A 292 26.14 -2.99 2.63
N ASN A 293 26.12 -1.66 2.80
CA ASN A 293 26.49 -0.69 1.77
C ASN A 293 27.98 -0.79 1.43
N ALA A 294 28.84 -1.00 2.42
CA ALA A 294 30.26 -1.26 2.19
C ALA A 294 30.51 -2.57 1.41
N PHE A 295 29.69 -3.60 1.64
CA PHE A 295 29.78 -4.89 0.94
C PHE A 295 29.08 -4.90 -0.43
N ALA A 296 28.23 -3.91 -0.73
CA ALA A 296 27.34 -3.93 -1.89
C ALA A 296 28.10 -4.07 -3.22
N GLU A 297 29.26 -3.42 -3.35
CA GLU A 297 30.07 -3.46 -4.58
C GLU A 297 30.67 -4.85 -4.84
N GLU A 298 31.22 -5.49 -3.81
CA GLU A 298 31.75 -6.85 -3.90
C GLU A 298 30.65 -7.83 -4.33
N PHE A 299 29.48 -7.75 -3.69
CA PHE A 299 28.34 -8.59 -4.05
C PHE A 299 27.86 -8.31 -5.49
N MET A 300 27.75 -7.05 -5.91
CA MET A 300 27.34 -6.69 -7.26
C MET A 300 28.29 -7.26 -8.31
N ASN A 301 29.60 -7.27 -8.04
CA ASN A 301 30.59 -7.85 -8.94
C ASN A 301 30.40 -9.37 -9.10
N ASP A 302 30.21 -10.11 -8.00
CA ASP A 302 29.93 -11.56 -8.08
C ASP A 302 28.58 -11.85 -8.77
N TYR A 303 27.54 -11.07 -8.43
CA TYR A 303 26.23 -11.18 -9.07
C TYR A 303 26.33 -10.97 -10.58
N ASN A 304 26.98 -9.88 -11.00
CA ASN A 304 27.10 -9.52 -12.41
C ASN A 304 27.90 -10.56 -13.19
N ARG A 305 28.96 -11.13 -12.60
CA ARG A 305 29.71 -12.23 -13.21
C ARG A 305 28.82 -13.44 -13.54
N ARG A 306 27.80 -13.72 -12.73
CA ARG A 306 26.93 -14.92 -12.88
C ARG A 306 25.66 -14.66 -13.70
N PHE A 307 25.07 -13.48 -13.60
CA PHE A 307 23.72 -13.21 -14.14
C PHE A 307 23.68 -12.16 -15.25
N ALA A 308 24.75 -11.39 -15.45
CA ALA A 308 24.81 -10.46 -16.56
C ALA A 308 24.78 -11.20 -17.90
N LYS A 309 24.25 -10.53 -18.91
CA LYS A 309 24.25 -10.97 -20.29
C LYS A 309 24.96 -9.94 -21.14
N ALA A 310 25.58 -10.40 -22.22
CA ALA A 310 26.08 -9.50 -23.25
C ALA A 310 24.92 -8.65 -23.79
N PRO A 311 25.11 -7.32 -23.92
CA PRO A 311 24.16 -6.47 -24.63
C PRO A 311 24.09 -6.88 -26.11
N ARG A 312 23.03 -6.48 -26.81
CA ARG A 312 22.89 -6.79 -28.25
C ARG A 312 23.93 -6.05 -29.07
N GLN A 313 24.30 -4.85 -28.63
CA GLN A 313 25.34 -4.02 -29.21
C GLN A 313 26.36 -3.70 -28.12
N ALA A 314 27.65 -3.70 -28.48
CA ALA A 314 28.74 -3.52 -27.53
C ALA A 314 28.91 -2.06 -27.06
N PHE A 315 28.24 -1.10 -27.71
CA PHE A 315 28.32 0.31 -27.36
C PHE A 315 27.65 0.58 -26.00
N ASP A 316 28.30 1.40 -25.19
CA ASP A 316 27.77 1.91 -23.93
C ASP A 316 27.23 3.32 -24.17
N VAL A 317 25.93 3.55 -23.88
CA VAL A 317 25.28 4.85 -24.14
C VAL A 317 25.32 5.80 -22.94
N HIS A 318 25.98 5.43 -21.84
CA HIS A 318 26.19 6.37 -20.74
C HIS A 318 26.95 7.61 -21.23
N ARG A 319 26.53 8.76 -20.72
CA ARG A 319 27.18 10.05 -20.98
C ARG A 319 27.94 10.49 -19.74
N GLU A 320 29.11 11.06 -19.92
CA GLU A 320 29.85 11.68 -18.82
C GLU A 320 29.08 12.88 -18.26
N LEU A 321 29.43 13.28 -17.03
CA LEU A 321 28.92 14.52 -16.45
C LEU A 321 29.51 15.70 -17.22
N ASP A 322 28.67 16.67 -17.54
CA ASP A 322 29.11 17.92 -18.14
C ASP A 322 29.84 18.76 -17.08
N VAL A 323 30.70 19.69 -17.50
CA VAL A 323 31.47 20.54 -16.56
C VAL A 323 30.56 21.37 -15.64
N ASP A 324 29.37 21.69 -16.13
CA ASP A 324 28.35 22.46 -15.41
C ASP A 324 27.37 21.57 -14.60
N ASP A 325 27.50 20.23 -14.66
CA ASP A 325 26.67 19.31 -13.88
C ASP A 325 27.15 19.26 -12.42
N ASP A 326 26.62 20.17 -11.59
CA ASP A 326 26.80 20.10 -10.14
C ASP A 326 25.73 19.21 -9.51
N LEU A 327 26.12 17.98 -9.15
CA LEU A 327 25.22 17.01 -8.51
C LEU A 327 24.68 17.48 -7.16
N ASP A 328 25.41 18.30 -6.40
CA ASP A 328 24.93 18.87 -5.13
C ASP A 328 23.80 19.87 -5.39
N MET A 329 23.97 20.70 -6.41
CA MET A 329 22.94 21.63 -6.84
C MET A 329 21.74 20.94 -7.52
N VAL A 330 21.92 19.79 -8.15
CA VAL A 330 20.81 19.03 -8.73
C VAL A 330 20.02 18.27 -7.67
N PHE A 331 20.72 17.54 -6.79
CA PHE A 331 20.12 16.60 -5.81
C PHE A 331 19.66 17.24 -4.50
N ASN A 332 18.89 18.32 -4.59
CA ASN A 332 18.21 18.93 -3.46
C ASN A 332 16.69 18.95 -3.61
N TRP A 333 16.00 19.28 -2.53
CA TRP A 333 14.57 19.54 -2.54
C TRP A 333 14.33 21.03 -2.73
N ARG A 334 13.64 21.42 -3.82
CA ARG A 334 13.36 22.84 -4.12
C ARG A 334 11.90 23.17 -3.89
N GLU A 335 11.61 24.19 -3.09
CA GLU A 335 10.24 24.63 -2.88
C GLU A 335 10.11 26.15 -2.90
N ALA A 336 9.21 26.66 -3.74
CA ALA A 336 8.93 28.07 -3.80
C ALA A 336 8.17 28.54 -2.54
N ARG A 337 8.68 29.59 -1.91
CA ARG A 337 8.08 30.22 -0.73
C ARG A 337 7.98 31.72 -0.89
N LYS A 338 6.82 32.27 -0.51
CA LYS A 338 6.59 33.71 -0.54
C LYS A 338 7.24 34.38 0.67
N VAL A 339 8.05 35.40 0.43
CA VAL A 339 8.68 36.20 1.48
C VAL A 339 7.66 37.18 2.06
N SER A 340 7.58 37.24 3.39
CA SER A 340 6.69 38.16 4.09
C SER A 340 7.17 39.62 3.99
N LYS A 341 6.33 40.57 4.43
CA LYS A 341 6.73 41.99 4.55
C LYS A 341 7.88 42.20 5.54
N SER A 342 8.10 41.26 6.45
CA SER A 342 9.13 41.31 7.49
C SER A 342 10.37 40.48 7.13
N LEU A 343 10.60 40.20 5.84
CA LEU A 343 11.74 39.39 5.36
C LEU A 343 11.80 38.00 6.00
N THR A 344 10.65 37.38 6.25
CA THR A 344 10.59 36.03 6.82
C THR A 344 9.98 35.02 5.87
N VAL A 345 10.48 33.79 5.95
CA VAL A 345 9.95 32.63 5.24
C VAL A 345 9.77 31.48 6.22
N GLN A 346 8.61 30.82 6.16
CA GLN A 346 8.36 29.61 6.95
C GLN A 346 8.56 28.36 6.09
N TYR A 347 9.44 27.47 6.55
CA TYR A 347 9.76 26.22 5.86
C TYR A 347 10.06 25.12 6.89
N ASP A 348 9.53 23.91 6.68
CA ASP A 348 9.61 22.77 7.61
C ASP A 348 9.38 23.15 9.10
N LYS A 349 8.36 23.97 9.36
CA LYS A 349 7.99 24.52 10.68
C LYS A 349 9.05 25.42 11.36
N VAL A 350 10.15 25.72 10.69
CA VAL A 350 11.15 26.70 11.11
C VAL A 350 10.85 28.05 10.44
N LEU A 351 11.05 29.14 11.17
CA LEU A 351 10.95 30.49 10.63
C LEU A 351 12.35 30.98 10.29
N TYR A 352 12.60 31.25 9.01
CA TYR A 352 13.85 31.79 8.51
C TYR A 352 13.71 33.31 8.41
N LEU A 353 14.62 34.05 9.03
CA LEU A 353 14.72 35.51 9.01
C LEU A 353 15.83 35.85 8.02
N ILE A 354 15.44 36.37 6.86
CA ILE A 354 16.39 36.80 5.84
C ILE A 354 17.03 38.09 6.33
N GLU A 355 18.35 38.17 6.27
CA GLU A 355 19.08 39.37 6.67
C GLU A 355 18.70 40.56 5.79
N ASP A 356 18.56 41.73 6.41
CA ASP A 356 18.14 42.93 5.71
C ASP A 356 19.28 43.50 4.87
N SER A 357 19.05 43.59 3.56
CA SER A 357 19.96 44.15 2.57
C SER A 357 19.13 44.75 1.42
N GLU A 358 19.72 45.63 0.62
CA GLU A 358 19.04 46.18 -0.56
C GLU A 358 18.54 45.10 -1.52
N PHE A 359 19.28 43.99 -1.61
CA PHE A 359 18.91 42.85 -2.43
C PHE A 359 17.76 42.04 -1.82
N SER A 360 17.84 41.68 -0.53
CA SER A 360 16.80 40.90 0.14
C SER A 360 15.47 41.65 0.24
N ARG A 361 15.49 42.98 0.39
CA ARG A 361 14.27 43.82 0.32
C ARG A 361 13.51 43.67 -1.00
N ARG A 362 14.20 43.38 -2.12
CA ARG A 362 13.54 43.12 -3.42
C ARG A 362 12.79 41.79 -3.44
N ALA A 363 13.05 40.89 -2.48
CA ALA A 363 12.35 39.62 -2.33
C ALA A 363 10.99 39.77 -1.65
N ILE A 364 10.72 40.89 -0.94
CA ILE A 364 9.48 41.10 -0.19
C ILE A 364 8.26 40.91 -1.10
N GLY A 365 7.34 40.04 -0.69
CA GLY A 365 6.13 39.73 -1.43
C GLY A 365 6.33 38.88 -2.68
N LYS A 366 7.58 38.53 -3.04
CA LYS A 366 7.92 37.62 -4.13
C LYS A 366 8.13 36.20 -3.61
N TYR A 367 8.13 35.26 -4.55
CA TYR A 367 8.53 33.88 -4.28
C TYR A 367 10.04 33.75 -4.42
N ILE A 368 10.65 33.06 -3.47
CA ILE A 368 12.05 32.63 -3.49
C ILE A 368 12.10 31.11 -3.45
N ASP A 369 13.21 30.53 -3.89
CA ASP A 369 13.43 29.10 -3.82
C ASP A 369 14.08 28.74 -2.49
N VAL A 370 13.48 27.77 -1.79
CA VAL A 370 14.10 27.13 -0.64
C VAL A 370 14.72 25.83 -1.12
N TRP A 371 16.04 25.74 -1.09
CA TRP A 371 16.79 24.53 -1.39
C TRP A 371 17.06 23.80 -0.08
N HIS A 372 16.81 22.50 -0.05
CA HIS A 372 17.04 21.66 1.11
C HIS A 372 17.81 20.41 0.69
N TYR A 373 19.03 20.30 1.18
CA TYR A 373 19.99 19.26 0.81
C TYR A 373 19.83 18.00 1.67
N PRO A 374 20.32 16.82 1.21
CA PRO A 374 20.20 15.56 1.93
C PRO A 374 20.86 15.54 3.32
N ASP A 375 21.95 16.28 3.49
CA ASP A 375 22.67 16.49 4.76
C ASP A 375 21.89 17.35 5.76
N GLY A 376 20.79 17.97 5.33
CA GLY A 376 19.98 18.88 6.11
C GLY A 376 20.44 20.33 6.04
N HIS A 377 21.37 20.71 5.17
CA HIS A 377 21.63 22.11 4.86
C HIS A 377 20.44 22.73 4.12
N LYS A 378 20.23 24.05 4.28
CA LYS A 378 19.18 24.80 3.57
C LYS A 378 19.76 26.07 2.99
N GLU A 379 19.28 26.46 1.83
CA GLU A 379 19.59 27.74 1.21
C GLU A 379 18.31 28.44 0.78
N LEU A 380 18.30 29.75 0.95
CA LEU A 380 17.24 30.62 0.44
C LEU A 380 17.79 31.35 -0.77
N ARG A 381 17.16 31.24 -1.94
CA ARG A 381 17.68 31.83 -3.17
C ARG A 381 16.65 32.72 -3.86
N LEU A 382 17.05 33.94 -4.21
CA LEU A 382 16.29 34.83 -5.10
C LEU A 382 16.99 34.87 -6.46
N ASN A 383 16.32 34.39 -7.51
CA ASN A 383 16.86 34.33 -8.87
C ASN A 383 18.24 33.65 -8.95
N GLY A 384 18.43 32.56 -8.20
CA GLY A 384 19.69 31.81 -8.15
C GLY A 384 20.73 32.32 -7.15
N VAL A 385 20.59 33.53 -6.62
CA VAL A 385 21.52 34.14 -5.66
C VAL A 385 21.12 33.81 -4.22
N SER A 386 22.07 33.33 -3.42
CA SER A 386 21.85 32.99 -2.00
C SER A 386 21.55 34.22 -1.16
N LEU A 387 20.55 34.10 -0.29
CA LEU A 387 20.14 35.09 0.68
C LEU A 387 20.60 34.64 2.07
N PRO A 388 21.45 35.43 2.76
CA PRO A 388 21.84 35.12 4.12
C PRO A 388 20.63 35.19 5.05
N TYR A 389 20.59 34.29 6.02
CA TYR A 389 19.46 34.16 6.94
C TYR A 389 19.91 33.67 8.31
N SER A 390 19.09 33.98 9.31
CA SER A 390 19.13 33.35 10.63
C SER A 390 17.86 32.54 10.86
N THR A 391 17.95 31.45 11.62
CA THR A 391 16.77 30.66 11.99
C THR A 391 16.21 31.15 13.30
N TYR A 392 14.94 31.54 13.30
CA TYR A 392 14.16 31.69 14.51
C TYR A 392 13.44 30.38 14.78
N ASP A 393 14.11 29.50 15.52
CA ASP A 393 13.51 28.23 15.90
C ASP A 393 12.44 28.45 16.99
N LYS A 394 11.18 28.20 16.65
CA LYS A 394 10.06 28.19 17.62
C LYS A 394 10.03 26.89 18.44
N LEU A 395 10.91 25.93 18.13
CA LEU A 395 11.29 24.80 18.98
C LEU A 395 12.58 25.20 19.72
N SER A 396 12.56 26.31 20.46
CA SER A 396 13.63 26.56 21.42
C SER A 396 13.73 25.37 22.37
N GLU A 397 14.86 24.66 22.31
CA GLU A 397 15.37 24.00 23.50
C GLU A 397 15.56 25.11 24.54
N ILE A 398 14.97 24.93 25.71
CA ILE A 398 15.02 25.92 26.78
C ILE A 398 16.50 26.11 27.13
N ASP A 399 17.04 27.28 26.81
CA ASP A 399 18.28 27.77 27.39
C ASP A 399 18.02 27.94 28.89
N GLN A 400 18.73 27.19 29.72
CA GLN A 400 18.61 27.16 31.19
C GLN A 400 19.15 28.45 31.84
N GLY A 401 19.03 29.59 31.16
CA GLY A 401 19.61 30.88 31.53
C GLY A 401 18.74 31.78 32.42
N ALA A 402 17.66 31.26 33.02
CA ALA A 402 17.01 31.95 34.14
C ALA A 402 17.65 31.41 35.43
N ILE A 403 18.38 32.27 36.16
CA ILE A 403 18.96 31.92 37.46
C ILE A 403 17.83 31.57 38.42
N VAL A 404 17.50 30.28 38.51
CA VAL A 404 16.67 29.71 39.56
C VAL A 404 17.60 29.41 40.72
N ASP A 405 17.25 29.91 41.90
CA ASP A 405 17.97 29.65 43.14
C ASP A 405 18.30 28.15 43.26
N ASN A 406 19.56 27.79 43.52
CA ASN A 406 20.12 26.43 43.33
C ASN A 406 19.29 25.34 44.05
N LYS A 407 18.62 25.72 45.15
CA LYS A 407 17.72 24.84 45.93
C LYS A 407 16.41 24.45 45.23
N ARG A 408 16.03 25.08 44.11
CA ARG A 408 14.76 24.83 43.38
C ARG A 408 14.96 24.45 41.91
N LEU A 409 16.19 24.48 41.41
CA LEU A 409 16.53 24.22 40.01
C LEU A 409 16.10 22.82 39.55
N GLY A 410 16.35 21.78 40.36
CA GLY A 410 15.96 20.40 40.02
C GLY A 410 14.45 20.24 39.78
N ARG A 411 13.62 20.81 40.66
CA ARG A 411 12.16 20.74 40.54
C ARG A 411 11.61 21.54 39.35
N ALA A 412 12.23 22.69 39.05
CA ALA A 412 11.86 23.50 37.90
C ALA A 412 12.20 22.78 36.58
N LEU A 413 13.36 22.11 36.52
CA LEU A 413 13.76 21.31 35.36
C LEU A 413 12.85 20.09 35.16
N GLU A 414 12.49 19.37 36.22
CA GLU A 414 11.55 18.25 36.11
C GLU A 414 10.15 18.70 35.66
N MET A 415 9.69 19.87 36.10
CA MET A 415 8.43 20.46 35.64
C MET A 415 8.47 20.79 34.16
N ALA A 416 9.54 21.44 33.71
CA ALA A 416 9.74 21.76 32.30
C ALA A 416 9.80 20.49 31.44
N GLN A 417 10.47 19.42 31.90
CA GLN A 417 10.50 18.13 31.21
C GLN A 417 9.12 17.49 31.08
N LEU A 418 8.29 17.55 32.13
CA LEU A 418 6.93 16.99 32.10
C LEU A 418 6.03 17.74 31.11
N VAL A 419 6.12 19.07 31.06
CA VAL A 419 5.38 19.90 30.12
C VAL A 419 5.87 19.65 28.68
N GLN A 420 7.19 19.55 28.49
CA GLN A 420 7.80 19.26 27.19
C GLN A 420 7.45 17.86 26.69
N ALA A 421 7.23 16.89 27.59
CA ALA A 421 6.74 15.56 27.26
C ALA A 421 5.30 15.56 26.73
N GLU A 422 4.48 16.58 27.04
CA GLU A 422 3.11 16.72 26.56
C GLU A 422 2.99 17.53 25.24
N ARG A 423 4.10 18.08 24.75
CA ARG A 423 4.20 18.79 23.46
C ARG A 423 4.32 17.84 22.26
N ASP A 424 3.58 18.12 21.19
CA ASP A 424 3.80 17.49 19.89
C ASP A 424 4.98 18.13 19.14
N ASN A 425 6.09 17.39 19.07
CA ASN A 425 7.33 17.79 18.39
C ASN A 425 7.47 17.18 16.98
N ASN A 426 6.41 16.61 16.40
CA ASN A 426 6.48 16.03 15.06
C ASN A 426 6.72 17.13 14.00
N ARG A 427 7.77 16.99 13.17
CA ARG A 427 8.07 17.91 12.04
C ARG A 427 7.09 17.74 10.86
N SER A 428 7.17 18.60 9.83
CA SER A 428 6.25 18.52 8.69
C SER A 428 6.45 17.24 7.89
N GLN A 429 5.36 16.70 7.34
CA GLN A 429 5.36 15.48 6.51
C GLN A 429 5.48 15.77 5.02
N SER A 430 5.42 17.05 4.64
CA SER A 430 5.52 17.51 3.25
C SER A 430 6.95 17.47 2.71
N VAL A 431 7.94 17.32 3.59
CA VAL A 431 9.36 17.24 3.24
C VAL A 431 9.88 15.82 3.54
N PRO A 432 10.70 15.21 2.66
CA PRO A 432 11.26 13.88 2.89
C PRO A 432 12.13 13.83 4.15
N SER A 433 12.29 12.63 4.71
CA SER A 433 13.22 12.39 5.82
C SER A 433 14.63 12.17 5.27
N GLY A 434 15.64 12.85 5.83
CA GLY A 434 17.06 12.46 5.71
C GLY A 434 17.44 11.39 6.73
N ASP A 435 18.69 11.33 7.18
CA ASP A 435 19.21 10.29 8.10
C ASP A 435 18.64 10.30 9.53
N GLY A 436 17.87 11.33 9.87
CA GLY A 436 17.17 11.43 11.14
C GLY A 436 16.13 10.33 11.40
N PRO A 437 15.57 10.25 12.62
CA PRO A 437 14.56 9.26 12.98
C PRO A 437 13.36 9.33 12.02
N SER A 438 12.85 8.16 11.61
CA SER A 438 11.82 8.07 10.55
C SER A 438 10.60 8.95 10.88
N ARG A 439 10.14 9.77 9.93
CA ARG A 439 8.91 10.55 10.03
C ARG A 439 7.64 9.69 9.87
N ARG A 440 7.65 8.41 10.29
CA ARG A 440 6.45 7.55 10.27
C ARG A 440 5.32 8.28 11.00
N ARG A 441 4.10 8.15 10.46
CA ARG A 441 2.86 8.58 11.09
C ARG A 441 2.77 7.93 12.47
N LYS A 442 3.22 8.65 13.52
CA LYS A 442 2.83 8.31 14.87
C LYS A 442 1.31 8.42 14.91
N ALA A 443 0.64 7.49 15.59
CA ALA A 443 -0.80 7.62 15.86
C ALA A 443 -1.08 9.05 16.35
N PRO A 444 -2.23 9.67 16.01
CA PRO A 444 -2.56 11.01 16.48
C PRO A 444 -2.20 11.10 17.96
N THR A 445 -1.21 11.91 18.27
CA THR A 445 -0.71 12.00 19.64
C THR A 445 -1.80 12.66 20.46
N THR A 446 -2.07 12.15 21.65
CA THR A 446 -2.87 12.88 22.66
C THR A 446 -2.18 14.17 23.14
N LYS A 447 -0.94 14.39 22.67
CA LYS A 447 -0.08 15.55 22.94
C LYS A 447 -0.58 16.80 22.23
N LYS A 448 -0.45 17.93 22.92
CA LYS A 448 -0.93 19.24 22.48
C LYS A 448 0.08 19.92 21.54
N SER A 449 -0.42 20.72 20.60
CA SER A 449 0.43 21.63 19.81
C SER A 449 1.04 22.72 20.70
N GLN A 450 2.17 23.31 20.32
CA GLN A 450 2.80 24.37 21.12
C GLN A 450 1.87 25.54 21.46
N ARG A 451 0.92 25.87 20.56
CA ARG A 451 -0.03 26.98 20.75
C ARG A 451 -1.24 26.62 21.62
N SER A 452 -1.44 25.33 21.89
CA SER A 452 -2.54 24.82 22.69
C SER A 452 -2.08 24.37 24.08
N LEU A 453 -0.79 24.54 24.41
CA LEU A 453 -0.31 24.41 25.78
C LEU A 453 -0.72 25.66 26.56
N ASP A 454 -1.36 25.48 27.70
CA ASP A 454 -1.95 26.54 28.52
C ASP A 454 -1.51 26.45 29.99
N GLN A 455 -2.06 27.32 30.83
CA GLN A 455 -1.75 27.35 32.27
C GLN A 455 -2.21 26.08 33.00
N ASP A 456 -3.23 25.38 32.48
CA ASP A 456 -3.75 24.15 33.08
C ASP A 456 -2.76 22.99 32.88
N ASP A 457 -2.04 22.95 31.75
CA ASP A 457 -0.97 21.97 31.51
C ASP A 457 0.20 22.16 32.50
N MET A 458 0.55 23.43 32.78
CA MET A 458 1.56 23.75 33.80
C MET A 458 1.09 23.33 35.20
N PHE A 459 -0.18 23.56 35.53
CA PHE A 459 -0.77 23.13 36.79
C PHE A 459 -0.79 21.60 36.92
N ASN A 460 -1.17 20.88 35.87
CA ASN A 460 -1.17 19.42 35.84
C ASN A 460 0.24 18.83 36.01
N ALA A 461 1.26 19.46 35.42
CA ALA A 461 2.66 19.07 35.62
C ALA A 461 3.11 19.27 37.08
N LEU A 462 2.68 20.36 37.74
CA LEU A 462 2.92 20.60 39.16
C LEU A 462 2.25 19.57 40.06
N VAL A 463 1.00 19.21 39.77
CA VAL A 463 0.26 18.17 40.51
C VAL A 463 0.94 16.81 40.38
N LYS A 464 1.38 16.42 39.17
CA LYS A 464 2.17 15.19 38.94
C LYS A 464 3.50 15.17 39.70
N LEU A 465 4.14 16.33 39.86
CA LEU A 465 5.38 16.44 40.64
C LEU A 465 5.15 16.33 42.14
N GLN A 466 4.04 16.89 42.64
CA GLN A 466 3.66 16.76 44.04
C GLN A 466 3.29 15.31 44.38
N SER A 467 2.52 14.63 43.53
CA SER A 467 2.14 13.22 43.77
C SER A 467 3.35 12.28 43.76
N ARG A 468 4.32 12.49 42.85
CA ARG A 468 5.59 11.73 42.86
C ARG A 468 6.42 11.95 44.12
N SER A 469 6.41 13.17 44.68
CA SER A 469 7.08 13.42 45.95
C SER A 469 6.36 12.79 47.16
N GLU A 470 5.04 12.68 47.12
CA GLU A 470 4.25 12.00 48.16
C GLU A 470 4.43 10.47 48.12
N GLU A 471 4.63 9.88 46.94
CA GLU A 471 4.98 8.46 46.78
C GLU A 471 6.36 8.12 47.32
N ILE A 472 7.32 9.04 47.22
CA ILE A 472 8.71 8.82 47.65
C ILE A 472 8.92 9.14 49.15
N PHE A 473 8.24 10.17 49.68
CA PHE A 473 8.47 10.65 51.04
C PHE A 473 7.31 10.40 52.02
N GLY A 474 6.20 9.82 51.56
CA GLY A 474 4.99 9.59 52.37
C GLY A 474 4.24 10.87 52.72
N LYS A 475 2.92 10.76 53.00
CA LYS A 475 2.10 11.88 53.46
C LYS A 475 2.64 12.38 54.80
N LYS A 476 3.01 13.67 54.88
CA LYS A 476 3.26 14.32 56.17
C LYS A 476 1.96 14.37 56.97
N PRO A 477 1.91 13.82 58.20
CA PRO A 477 0.76 14.01 59.07
C PRO A 477 0.68 15.49 59.45
N ILE A 478 -0.55 15.99 59.53
CA ILE A 478 -0.92 17.40 59.81
C ILE A 478 -0.45 17.82 61.19
#